data_AF-A0A4P6U5T8-F1
#
_entry.id   AF-A0A4P6U5T8-F1
#
_cell.length_a   1.000
_cell.length_b   1.000
_cell.length_c   1.000
_cell.angle_alpha   90.00
_cell.angle_beta   90.00
_cell.angle_gamma   90.00
#
_symmetry.space_group_name_H-M   'P 1'
#
loop_
_entity.id
_entity.type
_entity.pdbx_description
1 polymer ?
#
loop_
_entity_poly.entity_id
_entity_poly.type
_entity_poly.pdbx_seq_one_letter_code
_entity_poly.pdbx_strand_id
1 'polypeptide(L)'
;MAGSLRSSAAAGARHLRQEGHHEWAQAIETLLAPGGWNKLKQTADPAATSPLSVSTDDELKAALQDALDEFETSIRIVAEEAYEKVLSGEWLPPKTGQRRLKGTGLKRAVLSVDVNAELRGRLQAELPRLSDQEGRRISEGGIIMAYACSELGVDRGTGLDMKLYLPEPVIAHFRSASESSGVSLEQAAAKGISELLDGSWSMPKPVRFPKHTWADTGWNTLPVRVEDSQRTALHELAPELSKELGARVFPGTILRQVLINQFGMPD
;
A
#
# COMPACT_ATOMS: atom_id res chain seq x y z
N MET A 1 -24.26 -16.15 18.43
CA MET A 1 -23.34 -15.85 17.29
C MET A 1 -23.85 -14.58 16.63
N ALA A 2 -23.18 -13.45 16.85
CA ALA A 2 -23.53 -12.21 16.16
C ALA A 2 -23.08 -12.35 14.69
N GLY A 3 -24.01 -12.27 13.75
CA GLY A 3 -23.67 -12.20 12.33
C GLY A 3 -22.75 -10.99 12.07
N SER A 4 -21.86 -11.10 11.09
CA SER A 4 -20.99 -9.98 10.72
C SER A 4 -21.83 -8.75 10.38
N LEU A 5 -21.37 -7.54 10.70
CA LEU A 5 -22.06 -6.29 10.37
C LEU A 5 -22.48 -6.24 8.89
N ARG A 6 -21.63 -6.78 8.01
CA ARG A 6 -21.88 -6.94 6.58
C ARG A 6 -23.10 -7.84 6.30
N SER A 7 -23.22 -8.98 6.99
CA SER A 7 -24.37 -9.88 6.84
C SER A 7 -25.68 -9.25 7.32
N SER A 8 -25.63 -8.48 8.42
CA SER A 8 -26.77 -7.74 8.95
C SER A 8 -27.21 -6.61 8.01
N ALA A 9 -26.27 -5.85 7.47
CA ALA A 9 -26.54 -4.79 6.49
C ALA A 9 -27.11 -5.35 5.18
N ALA A 10 -26.58 -6.49 4.70
CA ALA A 10 -27.11 -7.17 3.52
C ALA A 10 -28.54 -7.69 3.74
N ALA A 11 -28.85 -8.19 4.95
CA ALA A 11 -30.21 -8.56 5.32
C ALA A 11 -31.15 -7.33 5.35
N GLY A 12 -30.69 -6.21 5.89
CA GLY A 12 -31.42 -4.93 5.88
C GLY A 12 -31.72 -4.44 4.46
N ALA A 13 -30.76 -4.49 3.54
CA ALA A 13 -30.98 -4.12 2.14
C ALA A 13 -32.06 -4.98 1.46
N ARG A 14 -32.08 -6.30 1.74
CA ARG A 14 -33.13 -7.20 1.23
C ARG A 14 -34.51 -6.83 1.79
N HIS A 15 -34.60 -6.47 3.06
CA HIS A 15 -35.86 -6.05 3.68
C HIS A 15 -36.39 -4.75 3.06
N LEU A 16 -35.52 -3.73 2.90
CA LEU A 16 -35.87 -2.48 2.22
C LEU A 16 -36.40 -2.71 0.80
N ARG A 17 -35.81 -3.66 0.07
CA ARG A 17 -36.29 -4.03 -1.27
C ARG A 17 -37.68 -4.67 -1.25
N GLN A 18 -37.98 -5.49 -0.24
CA GLN A 18 -39.30 -6.12 -0.07
C GLN A 18 -40.39 -5.09 0.27
N GLU A 19 -40.03 -4.03 0.98
CA GLU A 19 -40.94 -2.94 1.34
C GLU A 19 -41.09 -1.86 0.25
N GLY A 20 -40.42 -2.04 -0.91
CA GLY A 20 -40.49 -1.10 -2.04
C GLY A 20 -39.48 0.04 -2.00
N HIS A 21 -38.60 0.10 -0.99
CA HIS A 21 -37.53 1.08 -0.86
C HIS A 21 -36.29 0.70 -1.69
N HIS A 22 -36.47 0.55 -3.01
CA HIS A 22 -35.43 0.07 -3.92
C HIS A 22 -34.15 0.93 -3.93
N GLU A 23 -34.29 2.25 -3.87
CA GLU A 23 -33.14 3.18 -3.89
C GLU A 23 -32.29 3.05 -2.62
N TRP A 24 -32.91 2.91 -1.45
CA TRP A 24 -32.18 2.75 -0.18
C TRP A 24 -31.51 1.39 -0.09
N ALA A 25 -32.18 0.33 -0.56
CA ALA A 25 -31.57 -0.99 -0.70
C ALA A 25 -30.34 -0.92 -1.61
N GLN A 26 -30.45 -0.24 -2.77
CA GLN A 26 -29.35 -0.07 -3.71
C GLN A 26 -28.19 0.75 -3.11
N ALA A 27 -28.46 1.79 -2.33
CA ALA A 27 -27.43 2.56 -1.65
C ALA A 27 -26.65 1.69 -0.65
N ILE A 28 -27.33 0.90 0.18
CA ILE A 28 -26.68 -0.04 1.11
C ILE A 28 -25.89 -1.10 0.34
N GLU A 29 -26.42 -1.67 -0.72
CA GLU A 29 -25.70 -2.64 -1.54
C GLU A 29 -24.47 -2.05 -2.21
N THR A 30 -24.55 -0.79 -2.66
CA THR A 30 -23.41 -0.05 -3.21
C THR A 30 -22.33 0.17 -2.15
N LEU A 31 -22.71 0.44 -0.90
CA LEU A 31 -21.78 0.56 0.23
C LEU A 31 -21.13 -0.77 0.61
N LEU A 32 -21.89 -1.87 0.54
CA LEU A 32 -21.41 -3.22 0.86
C LEU A 32 -20.62 -3.85 -0.29
N ALA A 33 -20.70 -3.30 -1.50
CA ALA A 33 -19.90 -3.71 -2.62
C ALA A 33 -18.40 -3.41 -2.35
N PRO A 34 -17.48 -4.18 -2.96
CA PRO A 34 -16.06 -3.89 -2.89
C PRO A 34 -15.76 -2.43 -3.29
N GLY A 35 -14.98 -1.73 -2.46
CA GLY A 35 -14.67 -0.30 -2.65
C GLY A 35 -15.82 0.67 -2.39
N GLY A 36 -17.01 0.18 -2.01
CA GLY A 36 -18.20 1.00 -1.72
C GLY A 36 -17.98 2.04 -0.62
N TRP A 37 -17.24 1.66 0.42
CA TRP A 37 -16.84 2.57 1.50
C TRP A 37 -15.93 3.71 1.02
N ASN A 38 -14.97 3.41 0.13
CA ASN A 38 -14.09 4.42 -0.45
C ASN A 38 -14.90 5.39 -1.32
N LYS A 39 -15.87 4.88 -2.10
CA LYS A 39 -16.79 5.73 -2.87
C LYS A 39 -17.61 6.64 -1.97
N LEU A 40 -18.11 6.14 -0.84
CA LEU A 40 -18.82 6.98 0.15
C LEU A 40 -17.93 8.10 0.68
N LYS A 41 -16.70 7.77 1.09
CA LYS A 41 -15.72 8.76 1.56
C LYS A 41 -15.45 9.84 0.50
N GLN A 42 -15.44 9.48 -0.78
CA GLN A 42 -15.27 10.44 -1.89
C GLN A 42 -16.49 11.33 -2.11
N THR A 43 -17.70 10.83 -1.81
CA THR A 43 -18.97 11.56 -1.99
C THR A 43 -19.42 12.38 -0.79
N ALA A 44 -18.77 12.23 0.38
CA ALA A 44 -19.05 13.08 1.54
C ALA A 44 -18.80 14.55 1.17
N ASP A 45 -19.71 15.44 1.61
CA ASP A 45 -19.71 16.87 1.26
C ASP A 45 -18.28 17.43 1.27
N PRO A 46 -17.85 18.14 0.20
CA PRO A 46 -16.49 18.60 0.08
C PRO A 46 -16.24 19.68 1.12
N ALA A 47 -15.83 19.26 2.32
CA ALA A 47 -15.15 20.13 3.26
C ALA A 47 -14.01 20.83 2.52
N ALA A 48 -13.76 22.10 2.84
CA ALA A 48 -12.73 22.89 2.18
C ALA A 48 -11.42 22.09 2.14
N THR A 49 -10.90 21.85 0.94
CA THR A 49 -9.64 21.15 0.75
C THR A 49 -8.47 22.12 0.77
N SER A 50 -7.34 21.68 1.30
CA SER A 50 -6.10 22.43 1.33
C SER A 50 -5.03 21.67 0.55
N PRO A 51 -4.47 22.25 -0.53
CA PRO A 51 -3.48 21.57 -1.35
C PRO A 51 -2.14 21.46 -0.62
N LEU A 52 -1.48 20.31 -0.81
CA LEU A 52 -0.15 20.02 -0.30
C LEU A 52 0.69 19.37 -1.41
N SER A 53 1.88 19.93 -1.63
CA SER A 53 2.87 19.37 -2.55
C SER A 53 3.92 18.59 -1.79
N VAL A 54 4.03 17.29 -2.05
CA VAL A 54 5.00 16.39 -1.44
C VAL A 54 6.06 16.02 -2.48
N SER A 55 7.32 16.38 -2.23
CA SER A 55 8.42 16.02 -3.13
C SER A 55 8.91 14.59 -2.84
N THR A 56 9.03 13.79 -3.90
CA THR A 56 9.52 12.40 -3.88
C THR A 56 10.31 12.13 -5.17
N ASP A 57 10.81 10.91 -5.36
CA ASP A 57 11.35 10.48 -6.64
C ASP A 57 10.24 9.99 -7.57
N ASP A 58 10.48 10.05 -8.88
CA ASP A 58 9.50 9.72 -9.91
C ASP A 58 9.07 8.25 -9.86
N GLU A 59 9.99 7.35 -9.51
CA GLU A 59 9.72 5.92 -9.38
C GLU A 59 8.77 5.63 -8.21
N LEU A 60 9.04 6.21 -7.04
CA LEU A 60 8.17 6.07 -5.87
C LEU A 60 6.80 6.70 -6.11
N LYS A 61 6.74 7.85 -6.80
CA LYS A 61 5.46 8.43 -7.21
C LYS A 61 4.67 7.48 -8.12
N ALA A 62 5.33 6.91 -9.13
CA ALA A 62 4.68 5.99 -10.05
C ALA A 62 4.22 4.70 -9.34
N ALA A 63 5.02 4.16 -8.42
CA ALA A 63 4.68 3.00 -7.61
C ALA A 63 3.46 3.26 -6.72
N LEU A 64 3.40 4.43 -6.08
CA LEU A 64 2.23 4.84 -5.29
C LEU A 64 0.99 5.00 -6.17
N GLN A 65 1.11 5.61 -7.35
CA GLN A 65 -0.02 5.76 -8.27
C GLN A 65 -0.56 4.40 -8.75
N ASP A 66 0.34 3.49 -9.13
CA ASP A 66 -0.04 2.13 -9.52
C ASP A 66 -0.75 1.39 -8.39
N ALA A 67 -0.25 1.52 -7.15
CA ALA A 67 -0.87 0.91 -5.99
C ALA A 67 -2.24 1.53 -5.68
N LEU A 68 -2.38 2.86 -5.71
CA LEU A 68 -3.67 3.53 -5.53
C LEU A 68 -4.72 3.06 -6.54
N ASP A 69 -4.31 2.89 -7.80
CA ASP A 69 -5.16 2.38 -8.88
C ASP A 69 -5.53 0.90 -8.66
N GLU A 70 -4.59 0.08 -8.17
CA GLU A 70 -4.82 -1.34 -7.83
C GLU A 70 -5.82 -1.50 -6.68
N PHE A 71 -5.74 -0.62 -5.67
CA PHE A 71 -6.58 -0.65 -4.47
C PHE A 71 -7.89 0.17 -4.58
N GLU A 72 -8.15 0.77 -5.74
CA GLU A 72 -9.32 1.63 -5.96
C GLU A 72 -9.50 2.67 -4.84
N THR A 73 -8.38 3.27 -4.41
CA THR A 73 -8.34 4.30 -3.36
C THR A 73 -7.67 5.56 -3.88
N SER A 74 -7.74 6.65 -3.12
CA SER A 74 -7.12 7.91 -3.48
C SER A 74 -6.07 8.33 -2.46
N ILE A 75 -5.04 9.05 -2.93
CA ILE A 75 -3.99 9.58 -2.05
C ILE A 75 -4.57 10.49 -0.96
N ARG A 76 -5.69 11.16 -1.25
CA ARG A 76 -6.43 11.98 -0.27
C ARG A 76 -6.93 11.14 0.89
N ILE A 77 -7.63 10.03 0.64
CA ILE A 77 -8.16 9.16 1.69
C ILE A 77 -7.02 8.63 2.57
N VAL A 78 -5.93 8.18 1.93
CA VAL A 78 -4.76 7.65 2.62
C VAL A 78 -4.07 8.73 3.46
N ALA A 79 -3.98 9.96 2.96
CA ALA A 79 -3.40 11.09 3.68
C ALA A 79 -4.26 11.52 4.88
N GLU A 80 -5.57 11.60 4.70
CA GLU A 80 -6.51 11.95 5.78
C GLU A 80 -6.51 10.89 6.88
N GLU A 81 -6.51 9.60 6.54
CA GLU A 81 -6.36 8.52 7.52
C GLU A 81 -5.03 8.59 8.28
N ALA A 82 -3.93 8.89 7.59
CA ALA A 82 -2.63 9.09 8.23
C ALA A 82 -2.68 10.23 9.27
N TYR A 83 -3.37 11.33 8.94
CA TYR A 83 -3.50 12.49 9.81
C TYR A 83 -4.35 12.14 11.05
N GLU A 84 -5.46 11.44 10.86
CA GLU A 84 -6.31 10.98 11.96
C GLU A 84 -5.54 10.07 12.93
N LYS A 85 -4.79 9.08 12.42
CA LYS A 85 -4.00 8.16 13.25
C LYS A 85 -2.87 8.84 14.02
N VAL A 86 -2.25 9.86 13.43
CA VAL A 86 -1.25 10.68 14.14
C VAL A 86 -1.90 11.50 15.24
N LEU A 87 -3.03 12.15 14.95
CA LEU A 87 -3.76 12.99 15.91
C LEU A 87 -4.37 12.19 17.06
N SER A 88 -4.77 10.93 16.83
CA SER A 88 -5.25 10.03 17.89
C SER A 88 -4.11 9.40 18.71
N GLY A 89 -2.86 9.52 18.26
CA GLY A 89 -1.69 8.89 18.88
C GLY A 89 -1.58 7.39 18.60
N GLU A 90 -2.39 6.84 17.70
CA GLU A 90 -2.35 5.42 17.32
C GLU A 90 -1.11 5.07 16.47
N TRP A 91 -0.57 6.04 15.74
CA TRP A 91 0.55 5.81 14.84
C TRP A 91 1.45 7.03 14.71
N LEU A 92 2.75 6.78 14.54
CA LEU A 92 3.74 7.79 14.17
C LEU A 92 4.62 7.29 13.02
N PRO A 93 5.07 8.19 12.13
CA PRO A 93 5.97 7.79 11.06
C PRO A 93 7.25 7.21 11.64
N PRO A 94 7.75 6.06 11.16
CA PRO A 94 8.97 5.46 11.68
C PRO A 94 10.18 6.38 11.50
N LYS A 95 11.21 6.19 12.33
CA LYS A 95 12.54 6.82 12.18
C LYS A 95 13.29 6.19 10.99
N THR A 96 12.74 6.29 9.79
CA THR A 96 13.41 5.83 8.57
C THR A 96 14.39 6.90 8.11
N GLY A 97 15.61 6.49 7.74
CA GLY A 97 16.50 7.36 6.98
C GLY A 97 15.82 7.83 5.69
N GLN A 98 16.21 9.00 5.19
CA GLN A 98 15.88 9.37 3.82
C GLN A 98 16.86 8.64 2.90
N ARG A 99 16.34 7.92 1.89
CA ARG A 99 17.20 7.46 0.79
C ARG A 99 17.88 8.70 0.22
N ARG A 100 19.22 8.74 0.25
CA ARG A 100 19.97 9.89 -0.24
C ARG A 100 19.80 9.94 -1.76
N LEU A 101 18.91 10.81 -2.24
CA LEU A 101 18.72 11.09 -3.67
C LEU A 101 19.91 11.84 -4.31
N LYS A 102 20.88 12.29 -3.50
CA LYS A 102 21.99 13.12 -3.96
C LYS A 102 23.04 12.23 -4.64
N GLY A 103 23.14 12.34 -5.96
CA GLY A 103 24.14 11.63 -6.77
C GLY A 103 23.63 10.34 -7.44
N THR A 104 22.37 9.96 -7.24
CA THR A 104 21.80 8.72 -7.80
C THR A 104 21.17 8.90 -9.20
N GLY A 105 21.15 10.13 -9.74
CA GLY A 105 20.51 10.41 -11.04
C GLY A 105 18.97 10.30 -11.04
N LEU A 106 18.34 9.95 -9.92
CA LEU A 106 16.89 9.80 -9.81
C LEU A 106 16.19 11.14 -10.00
N LYS A 107 15.20 11.18 -10.91
CA LYS A 107 14.40 12.37 -11.18
C LYS A 107 13.48 12.66 -10.00
N ARG A 108 13.47 13.91 -9.54
CA ARG A 108 12.52 14.38 -8.54
C ARG A 108 11.16 14.59 -9.18
N ALA A 109 10.11 14.19 -8.46
CA ALA A 109 8.73 14.43 -8.79
C ALA A 109 7.99 15.10 -7.63
N VAL A 110 6.84 15.69 -7.94
CA VAL A 110 5.89 16.23 -6.96
C VAL A 110 4.62 15.40 -6.99
N LEU A 111 4.23 14.92 -5.82
CA LEU A 111 2.94 14.31 -5.54
C LEU A 111 2.03 15.40 -4.95
N SER A 112 1.01 15.80 -5.70
CA SER A 112 -0.01 16.74 -5.23
C SER A 112 -1.08 15.98 -4.45
N VAL A 113 -1.38 16.44 -3.26
CA VAL A 113 -2.37 15.84 -2.36
C VAL A 113 -3.30 16.93 -1.86
N ASP A 114 -4.60 16.74 -2.04
CA ASP A 114 -5.63 17.59 -1.44
C ASP A 114 -6.16 16.92 -0.18
N VAL A 115 -6.07 17.59 0.96
CA VAL A 115 -6.55 17.08 2.26
C VAL A 115 -7.59 18.03 2.85
N ASN A 116 -8.49 17.53 3.68
CA ASN A 116 -9.39 18.35 4.49
C ASN A 116 -8.62 19.46 5.25
N ALA A 117 -9.02 20.73 5.07
CA ALA A 117 -8.32 21.89 5.61
C ALA A 117 -8.35 21.96 7.15
N GLU A 118 -9.46 21.55 7.79
CA GLU A 118 -9.58 21.53 9.24
C GLU A 118 -8.66 20.46 9.84
N LEU A 119 -8.70 19.24 9.27
CA LEU A 119 -7.84 18.14 9.68
C LEU A 119 -6.35 18.52 9.52
N ARG A 120 -6.01 19.15 8.39
CA ARG A 120 -4.67 19.67 8.13
C ARG A 120 -4.27 20.72 9.18
N GLY A 121 -5.15 21.68 9.48
CA GLY A 121 -4.88 22.72 10.48
C GLY A 121 -4.62 22.15 11.87
N ARG A 122 -5.42 21.15 12.28
CA ARG A 122 -5.22 20.41 13.54
C ARG A 122 -3.87 19.70 13.57
N LEU A 123 -3.50 19.00 12.50
CA LEU A 123 -2.20 18.35 12.43
C LEU A 123 -1.05 19.36 12.48
N GLN A 124 -1.13 20.45 11.72
CA GLN A 124 -0.08 21.48 11.68
C GLN A 124 0.18 22.10 13.06
N ALA A 125 -0.87 22.30 13.88
CA ALA A 125 -0.72 22.76 15.25
C ALA A 125 0.01 21.75 16.15
N GLU A 126 -0.11 20.46 15.86
CA GLU A 126 0.45 19.36 16.64
C GLU A 126 1.90 19.00 16.24
N LEU A 127 2.31 19.31 15.01
CA LEU A 127 3.64 18.97 14.47
C LEU A 127 4.83 19.47 15.31
N PRO A 128 4.85 20.70 15.89
CA PRO A 128 5.94 21.13 16.75
C PRO A 128 6.09 20.23 17.98
N ARG A 129 4.98 19.96 18.68
CA ARG A 129 4.97 19.09 19.85
C ARG A 129 5.45 17.68 19.53
N LEU A 130 4.98 17.10 18.42
CA LEU A 130 5.41 15.78 17.96
C LEU A 130 6.90 15.77 17.59
N SER A 131 7.39 16.83 16.95
CA SER A 131 8.80 16.93 16.56
C SER A 131 9.73 17.00 17.78
N ASP A 132 9.33 17.77 18.80
CA ASP A 132 10.05 17.88 20.06
C ASP A 132 10.06 16.55 20.82
N GLN A 133 8.90 15.88 20.92
CA GLN A 133 8.78 14.58 21.56
C GLN A 133 9.65 13.50 20.89
N GLU A 134 9.68 13.48 19.55
CA GLU A 134 10.42 12.46 18.80
C GLU A 134 11.92 12.76 18.66
N GLY A 135 12.34 13.97 19.05
CA GLY A 135 13.72 14.45 18.91
C GLY A 135 14.15 14.62 17.44
N ARG A 136 13.19 14.84 16.53
CA ARG A 136 13.43 15.02 15.09
C ARG A 136 12.29 15.78 14.44
N ARG A 137 12.56 16.43 13.31
CA ARG A 137 11.51 17.09 12.53
C ARG A 137 10.52 16.07 11.95
N ILE A 138 9.25 16.20 12.33
CA ILE A 138 8.12 15.54 11.66
C ILE A 138 7.47 16.56 10.72
N SER A 139 7.11 16.11 9.52
CA SER A 139 6.44 16.95 8.51
C SER A 139 5.22 16.25 7.93
N GLU A 140 4.27 17.04 7.45
CA GLU A 140 3.07 16.58 6.72
C GLU A 140 3.40 15.58 5.61
N GLY A 141 4.30 15.97 4.70
CA GLY A 141 4.72 15.09 3.60
C GLY A 141 5.44 13.83 4.09
N GLY A 142 6.17 13.90 5.20
CA GLY A 142 6.81 12.73 5.81
C GLY A 142 5.80 11.73 6.37
N ILE A 143 4.74 12.23 7.01
CA ILE A 143 3.60 11.43 7.51
C ILE A 143 2.90 10.73 6.33
N ILE A 144 2.47 11.49 5.33
CA ILE A 144 1.73 10.97 4.17
C ILE A 144 2.56 9.90 3.45
N MET A 145 3.81 10.19 3.13
CA MET A 145 4.65 9.23 2.39
C MET A 145 4.92 7.97 3.21
N ALA A 146 5.24 8.12 4.50
CA ALA A 146 5.51 6.95 5.34
C ALA A 146 4.27 6.07 5.51
N TYR A 147 3.10 6.68 5.70
CA TYR A 147 1.84 5.97 5.84
C TYR A 147 1.42 5.32 4.52
N ALA A 148 1.36 6.08 3.42
CA ALA A 148 0.95 5.57 2.11
C ALA A 148 1.83 4.42 1.63
N CYS A 149 3.15 4.51 1.82
CA CYS A 149 4.03 3.41 1.45
C CYS A 149 3.83 2.17 2.33
N SER A 150 3.58 2.36 3.64
CA SER A 150 3.32 1.24 4.54
C SER A 150 1.98 0.57 4.24
N GLU A 151 0.93 1.37 4.01
CA GLU A 151 -0.44 0.90 3.80
C GLU A 151 -0.59 0.24 2.42
N LEU A 152 0.07 0.78 1.40
CA LEU A 152 -0.01 0.27 0.03
C LEU A 152 1.10 -0.74 -0.30
N GLY A 153 1.96 -1.10 0.67
CA GLY A 153 3.08 -2.03 0.46
C GLY A 153 4.10 -1.56 -0.57
N VAL A 154 4.28 -0.24 -0.69
CA VAL A 154 5.24 0.36 -1.62
C VAL A 154 6.59 0.53 -0.94
N ASP A 155 7.64 0.00 -1.56
CA ASP A 155 8.98 0.02 -0.99
C ASP A 155 9.66 1.39 -1.12
N ARG A 156 10.08 1.96 0.02
CA ARG A 156 10.77 3.27 0.08
C ARG A 156 12.29 3.18 -0.10
N GLY A 157 12.84 1.99 -0.24
CA GLY A 157 14.29 1.75 -0.25
C GLY A 157 14.99 2.02 1.08
N THR A 158 14.27 2.00 2.21
CA THR A 158 14.83 2.20 3.56
C THR A 158 14.18 1.30 4.63
N GLY A 159 14.95 0.88 5.64
CA GLY A 159 14.54 -0.10 6.65
C GLY A 159 15.00 -1.53 6.32
N LEU A 160 14.71 -2.49 7.20
CA LEU A 160 15.12 -3.90 7.00
C LEU A 160 14.04 -4.74 6.31
N ASP A 161 12.78 -4.33 6.40
CA ASP A 161 11.66 -5.08 5.86
C ASP A 161 11.13 -4.43 4.58
N MET A 162 10.98 -5.25 3.54
CA MET A 162 10.13 -4.94 2.40
C MET A 162 8.72 -5.42 2.73
N LYS A 163 7.77 -4.49 2.72
CA LYS A 163 6.37 -4.76 3.02
C LYS A 163 5.63 -5.05 1.73
N LEU A 164 5.11 -6.26 1.56
CA LEU A 164 4.22 -6.59 0.46
C LEU A 164 2.77 -6.48 0.93
N TYR A 165 1.96 -5.66 0.27
CA TYR A 165 0.53 -5.61 0.56
C TYR A 165 -0.20 -6.57 -0.38
N LEU A 166 -0.79 -7.62 0.19
CA LEU A 166 -1.32 -8.77 -0.54
C LEU A 166 -2.68 -9.20 0.06
N PRO A 167 -3.53 -9.89 -0.71
CA PRO A 167 -4.74 -10.51 -0.17
C PRO A 167 -4.36 -11.53 0.92
N GLU A 168 -5.14 -11.59 2.00
CA GLU A 168 -4.90 -12.50 3.12
C GLU A 168 -4.75 -13.98 2.68
N PRO A 169 -5.51 -14.52 1.70
CA PRO A 169 -5.29 -15.88 1.21
C PRO A 169 -3.88 -16.10 0.61
N VAL A 170 -3.34 -15.10 -0.07
CA VAL A 170 -1.99 -15.16 -0.65
C VAL A 170 -0.93 -15.17 0.46
N ILE A 171 -1.14 -14.35 1.49
CA ILE A 171 -0.26 -14.30 2.67
C ILE A 171 -0.29 -15.63 3.41
N ALA A 172 -1.48 -16.18 3.64
CA ALA A 172 -1.67 -17.48 4.28
C ALA A 172 -0.99 -18.59 3.48
N HIS A 173 -1.11 -18.57 2.15
CA HIS A 173 -0.43 -19.50 1.25
C HIS A 173 1.09 -19.44 1.41
N PHE A 174 1.70 -18.25 1.33
CA PHE A 174 3.15 -18.12 1.47
C PHE A 174 3.66 -18.55 2.85
N ARG A 175 2.93 -18.23 3.92
CA ARG A 175 3.29 -18.69 5.28
C ARG A 175 3.22 -20.21 5.38
N SER A 176 2.12 -20.82 4.92
CA SER A 176 1.93 -22.28 4.93
C SER A 176 2.96 -23.01 4.09
N ALA A 177 3.30 -22.48 2.91
CA ALA A 177 4.30 -23.07 2.02
C ALA A 177 5.73 -22.94 2.60
N SER A 178 6.03 -21.82 3.25
CA SER A 178 7.29 -21.63 3.98
C SER A 178 7.44 -22.63 5.12
N GLU A 179 6.40 -22.82 5.94
CA GLU A 179 6.38 -23.81 7.01
C GLU A 179 6.53 -25.25 6.49
N SER A 180 5.81 -25.60 5.41
CA SER A 180 5.82 -26.95 4.85
C SER A 180 7.13 -27.32 4.17
N SER A 181 7.81 -26.35 3.56
CA SER A 181 9.11 -26.55 2.90
C SER A 181 10.30 -26.46 3.85
N GLY A 182 10.11 -25.87 5.04
CA GLY A 182 11.20 -25.54 5.96
C GLY A 182 12.11 -24.40 5.48
N VAL A 183 11.72 -23.71 4.40
CA VAL A 183 12.45 -22.55 3.85
C VAL A 183 11.74 -21.28 4.28
N SER A 184 12.43 -20.41 5.01
CA SER A 184 11.83 -19.15 5.46
C SER A 184 11.55 -18.20 4.28
N LEU A 185 10.62 -17.26 4.44
CA LEU A 185 10.34 -16.23 3.42
C LEU A 185 11.59 -15.40 3.09
N GLU A 186 12.43 -15.13 4.09
CA GLU A 186 13.69 -14.41 3.94
C GLU A 186 14.72 -15.22 3.15
N GLN A 187 14.83 -16.52 3.42
CA GLN A 187 15.72 -17.41 2.65
C GLN A 187 15.27 -17.53 1.19
N ALA A 188 13.96 -17.67 0.98
CA ALA A 188 13.35 -17.68 -0.36
C ALA A 188 13.63 -16.37 -1.10
N ALA A 189 13.40 -15.23 -0.45
CA ALA A 189 13.68 -13.90 -1.00
C ALA A 189 15.16 -13.73 -1.34
N ALA A 190 16.06 -14.01 -0.39
CA ALA A 190 17.50 -13.83 -0.57
C ALA A 190 18.04 -14.69 -1.71
N LYS A 191 17.58 -15.95 -1.81
CA LYS A 191 17.95 -16.86 -2.90
C LYS A 191 17.43 -16.35 -4.25
N GLY A 192 16.13 -16.12 -4.38
CA GLY A 192 15.54 -15.73 -5.67
C GLY A 192 15.96 -14.34 -6.14
N ILE A 193 16.26 -13.40 -5.24
CA ILE A 193 16.87 -12.12 -5.62
C ILE A 193 18.29 -12.35 -6.14
N SER A 194 19.09 -13.21 -5.50
CA SER A 194 20.43 -13.53 -5.99
C SER A 194 20.40 -14.19 -7.38
N GLU A 195 19.48 -15.14 -7.59
CA GLU A 195 19.26 -15.80 -8.88
C GLU A 195 18.79 -14.83 -9.97
N LEU A 196 18.01 -13.81 -9.61
CA LEU A 196 17.64 -12.74 -10.53
C LEU A 196 18.85 -11.87 -10.90
N LEU A 197 19.67 -11.50 -9.91
CA LEU A 197 20.81 -10.61 -10.09
C LEU A 197 21.96 -11.26 -10.87
N ASP A 198 22.16 -12.57 -10.74
CA ASP A 198 23.17 -13.31 -11.50
C ASP A 198 22.66 -13.84 -12.86
N GLY A 199 21.36 -13.66 -13.14
CA GLY A 199 20.72 -14.06 -14.39
C GLY A 199 20.38 -15.55 -14.50
N SER A 200 20.55 -16.34 -13.44
CA SER A 200 20.13 -17.75 -13.40
C SER A 200 18.61 -17.93 -13.37
N TRP A 201 17.87 -16.88 -13.00
CA TRP A 201 16.42 -16.79 -13.14
C TRP A 201 16.00 -15.49 -13.83
N SER A 202 15.08 -15.59 -14.77
CA SER A 202 14.47 -14.44 -15.44
C SER A 202 13.06 -14.22 -14.92
N MET A 203 12.78 -13.01 -14.44
CA MET A 203 11.47 -12.66 -13.92
C MET A 203 10.41 -12.73 -15.04
N PRO A 204 9.34 -13.53 -14.89
CA PRO A 204 8.25 -13.53 -15.85
C PRO A 204 7.50 -12.20 -15.81
N LYS A 205 6.82 -11.85 -16.91
CA LYS A 205 6.00 -10.63 -16.96
C LYS A 205 4.98 -10.64 -15.81
N PRO A 206 4.98 -9.65 -14.92
CA PRO A 206 4.09 -9.66 -13.76
C PRO A 206 2.64 -9.58 -14.21
N VAL A 207 1.83 -10.51 -13.71
CA VAL A 207 0.37 -10.53 -13.93
C VAL A 207 -0.28 -9.74 -12.78
N ARG A 208 -0.98 -8.67 -13.13
CA ARG A 208 -1.83 -7.97 -12.16
C ARG A 208 -2.96 -8.90 -11.75
N PHE A 209 -3.34 -8.87 -10.47
CA PHE A 209 -4.53 -9.59 -10.05
C PHE A 209 -5.74 -9.06 -10.85
N PRO A 210 -6.60 -9.94 -11.40
CA PRO A 210 -7.80 -9.46 -12.06
C PRO A 210 -8.62 -8.61 -11.09
N LYS A 211 -9.23 -7.55 -11.61
CA LYS A 211 -10.09 -6.69 -10.81
C LYS A 211 -11.19 -7.55 -10.18
N HIS A 212 -11.47 -7.29 -8.90
CA HIS A 212 -12.49 -8.00 -8.12
C HIS A 212 -12.20 -9.48 -7.78
N THR A 213 -11.04 -10.05 -8.11
CA THR A 213 -10.71 -11.43 -7.65
C THR A 213 -10.72 -11.54 -6.12
N TRP A 214 -10.28 -10.48 -5.43
CA TRP A 214 -10.09 -10.44 -3.97
C TRP A 214 -10.96 -9.37 -3.30
N ALA A 215 -12.09 -9.06 -3.94
CA ALA A 215 -12.95 -7.95 -3.57
C ALA A 215 -13.58 -8.11 -2.17
N ASP A 216 -13.74 -9.36 -1.73
CA ASP A 216 -14.35 -9.74 -0.45
C ASP A 216 -13.34 -10.21 0.61
N THR A 217 -12.05 -10.25 0.27
CA THR A 217 -11.00 -10.71 1.18
C THR A 217 -10.28 -9.52 1.82
N GLY A 218 -9.88 -9.68 3.08
CA GLY A 218 -9.00 -8.72 3.74
C GLY A 218 -7.66 -8.61 3.01
N TRP A 219 -7.12 -7.41 2.96
CA TRP A 219 -5.76 -7.15 2.51
C TRP A 219 -4.89 -6.86 3.71
N ASN A 220 -3.65 -7.34 3.68
CA ASN A 220 -2.74 -7.21 4.80
C ASN A 220 -1.29 -7.09 4.32
N THR A 221 -0.41 -6.74 5.25
CA THR A 221 1.02 -6.63 4.97
C THR A 221 1.74 -7.92 5.30
N LEU A 222 2.52 -8.44 4.35
CA LEU A 222 3.54 -9.44 4.55
C LEU A 222 4.91 -8.78 4.62
N PRO A 223 5.50 -8.59 5.82
CA PRO A 223 6.88 -8.13 5.93
C PRO A 223 7.83 -9.26 5.54
N VAL A 224 8.80 -8.95 4.69
CA VAL A 224 9.89 -9.86 4.33
C VAL A 224 11.20 -9.12 4.48
N ARG A 225 12.10 -9.66 5.30
CA ARG A 225 13.42 -9.05 5.50
C ARG A 225 14.27 -9.27 4.26
N VAL A 226 14.84 -8.18 3.74
CA VAL A 226 15.75 -8.20 2.59
C VAL A 226 16.99 -7.39 2.95
N GLU A 227 18.17 -7.91 2.63
CA GLU A 227 19.43 -7.21 2.91
C GLU A 227 19.50 -5.87 2.15
N ASP A 228 20.12 -4.86 2.75
CA ASP A 228 20.22 -3.51 2.17
C ASP A 228 20.90 -3.51 0.79
N SER A 229 21.89 -4.38 0.58
CA SER A 229 22.60 -4.56 -0.70
C SER A 229 21.66 -5.10 -1.78
N GLN A 230 20.94 -6.18 -1.48
CA GLN A 230 19.96 -6.79 -2.37
C GLN A 230 18.82 -5.82 -2.69
N ARG A 231 18.28 -5.14 -1.66
CA ARG A 231 17.22 -4.14 -1.85
C ARG A 231 17.69 -2.99 -2.73
N THR A 232 18.91 -2.49 -2.53
CA THR A 232 19.50 -1.45 -3.39
C THR A 232 19.59 -1.94 -4.84
N ALA A 233 20.08 -3.16 -5.05
CA ALA A 233 20.16 -3.76 -6.38
C ALA A 233 18.79 -3.94 -7.04
N LEU A 234 17.74 -4.30 -6.28
CA LEU A 234 16.37 -4.37 -6.80
C LEU A 234 15.87 -3.00 -7.29
N HIS A 235 16.16 -1.92 -6.57
CA HIS A 235 15.80 -0.57 -7.00
C HIS A 235 16.56 -0.15 -8.26
N GLU A 236 17.80 -0.59 -8.44
CA GLU A 236 18.60 -0.30 -9.64
C GLU A 236 18.13 -1.13 -10.85
N LEU A 237 17.72 -2.39 -10.62
CA LEU A 237 17.28 -3.32 -11.65
C LEU A 237 15.83 -3.08 -12.12
N ALA A 238 14.95 -2.60 -11.24
CA ALA A 238 13.52 -2.45 -11.53
C ALA A 238 13.20 -1.60 -12.78
N PRO A 239 13.89 -0.46 -13.05
CA PRO A 239 13.68 0.31 -14.28
C PRO A 239 14.07 -0.45 -15.55
N GLU A 240 15.09 -1.30 -15.50
CA GLU A 240 15.54 -2.12 -16.63
C GLU A 240 14.53 -3.22 -16.92
N LEU A 241 14.14 -3.98 -15.89
CA LEU A 241 13.07 -4.98 -15.99
C LEU A 241 11.76 -4.38 -16.49
N SER A 242 11.44 -3.14 -16.09
CA SER A 242 10.24 -2.47 -16.57
C SER A 242 10.24 -2.26 -18.09
N LYS A 243 11.41 -1.92 -18.66
CA LYS A 243 11.58 -1.73 -20.10
C LYS A 243 11.53 -3.07 -20.83
N GLU A 244 12.24 -4.07 -20.31
CA GLU A 244 12.31 -5.42 -20.89
C GLU A 244 10.95 -6.10 -20.94
N LEU A 245 10.23 -6.09 -19.82
CA LEU A 245 8.94 -6.80 -19.69
C LEU A 245 7.76 -6.02 -20.29
N GLY A 246 7.98 -4.75 -20.68
CA GLY A 246 6.92 -3.85 -21.15
C GLY A 246 5.79 -3.69 -20.12
N ALA A 247 6.13 -3.67 -18.84
CA ALA A 247 5.23 -3.53 -17.71
C ALA A 247 5.94 -2.79 -16.57
N ARG A 248 5.22 -2.00 -15.77
CA ARG A 248 5.81 -1.33 -14.60
C ARG A 248 6.19 -2.37 -13.56
N VAL A 249 7.47 -2.37 -13.18
CA VAL A 249 8.06 -3.28 -12.20
C VAL A 249 8.68 -2.43 -11.10
N PHE A 250 8.41 -2.80 -9.85
CA PHE A 250 8.98 -2.18 -8.67
C PHE A 250 9.62 -3.28 -7.79
N PRO A 251 10.48 -2.93 -6.82
CA PRO A 251 11.07 -3.93 -5.91
C PRO A 251 10.05 -4.84 -5.23
N GLY A 252 8.89 -4.30 -4.83
CA GLY A 252 7.78 -5.11 -4.28
C GLY A 252 7.21 -6.10 -5.31
N THR A 253 7.08 -5.70 -6.57
CA THR A 253 6.66 -6.58 -7.68
C THR A 253 7.65 -7.72 -7.88
N ILE A 254 8.96 -7.40 -7.87
CA ILE A 254 10.03 -8.39 -8.03
C ILE A 254 9.99 -9.40 -6.88
N LEU A 255 9.96 -8.91 -5.63
CA LEU A 255 9.94 -9.75 -4.44
C LEU A 255 8.71 -10.67 -4.43
N ARG A 256 7.54 -10.16 -4.83
CA ARG A 256 6.34 -10.98 -5.01
C ARG A 256 6.56 -12.09 -6.04
N GLN A 257 7.15 -11.81 -7.20
CA GLN A 257 7.42 -12.84 -8.22
C GLN A 257 8.45 -13.88 -7.74
N VAL A 258 9.45 -13.46 -6.95
CA VAL A 258 10.39 -14.39 -6.30
C VAL A 258 9.63 -15.36 -5.38
N LEU A 259 8.73 -14.86 -4.53
CA LEU A 259 7.93 -15.71 -3.65
C LEU A 259 6.99 -16.64 -4.44
N ILE A 260 6.39 -16.15 -5.53
CA ILE A 260 5.56 -16.98 -6.42
C ILE A 260 6.39 -18.08 -7.08
N ASN A 261 7.60 -17.77 -7.54
CA ASN A 261 8.49 -18.76 -8.14
C ASN A 261 8.87 -19.86 -7.14
N GLN A 262 9.10 -19.49 -5.87
CA GLN A 262 9.53 -20.42 -4.83
C GLN A 262 8.37 -21.24 -4.21
N PHE A 263 7.19 -20.64 -4.05
CA PHE A 263 6.07 -21.23 -3.31
C PHE A 263 4.82 -21.48 -4.16
N GLY A 264 4.85 -21.14 -5.45
CA GLY A 264 3.69 -21.20 -6.34
C GLY A 264 2.70 -20.05 -6.12
N MET A 265 1.72 -19.96 -7.01
CA MET A 265 0.53 -19.12 -6.80
C MET A 265 -0.48 -19.89 -5.94
N PRO A 266 -1.22 -19.21 -5.04
CA PRO A 266 -2.41 -19.79 -4.47
C PRO A 266 -3.46 -20.03 -5.55
N ASP A 267 -4.18 -21.15 -5.44
CA ASP A 267 -5.31 -21.52 -6.30
C ASP A 267 -6.54 -20.61 -6.09
#